data_AF-A0A2H0A2Y3-F1
#
_entry.id   AF-A0A2H0A2Y3-F1
#
_cell.length_a   1.000
_cell.length_b   1.000
_cell.length_c   1.000
_cell.angle_alpha   90.00
_cell.angle_beta   90.00
_cell.angle_gamma   90.00
#
_symmetry.space_group_name_H-M   'P 1'
#
loop_
_entity.id
_entity.type
_entity.pdbx_description
1 polymer ?
#
loop_
_entity_poly.entity_id
_entity_poly.type
_entity_poly.pdbx_seq_one_letter_code
_entity_poly.pdbx_strand_id
1 'polypeptide(L)'
;VDKSLKKAILKALSEHDETADIIYDKHGNPEPNPDLRDYENVPLNKDVHEYFEREVKPHLPDAWIDEKKTKVGYEISFTKYFYKYKPLRSLEEIRKDILALEKETEGLLQEVLK
;
A
#
# COMPACT_ATOMS: atom_id res chain seq x y z
N VAL A 1 -31.30 -17.65 3.63
CA VAL A 1 -30.04 -17.06 4.13
C VAL A 1 -29.70 -15.90 3.24
N ASP A 2 -29.45 -14.72 3.80
CA ASP A 2 -29.07 -13.54 3.04
C ASP A 2 -27.77 -13.79 2.23
N LYS A 3 -27.70 -13.25 1.01
CA LYS A 3 -26.56 -13.45 0.09
C LYS A 3 -25.27 -12.88 0.69
N SER A 4 -25.37 -11.75 1.42
CA SER A 4 -24.23 -11.16 2.11
C SER A 4 -23.74 -12.07 3.24
N LEU A 5 -24.66 -12.57 4.07
CA LEU A 5 -24.33 -13.50 5.15
C LEU A 5 -23.68 -14.80 4.64
N LYS A 6 -24.18 -15.38 3.54
CA LYS A 6 -23.55 -16.56 2.92
C LYS A 6 -22.12 -16.28 2.47
N LYS A 7 -21.88 -15.12 1.84
CA LYS A 7 -20.53 -14.72 1.40
C LYS A 7 -19.58 -14.49 2.58
N ALA A 8 -20.07 -13.88 3.66
CA ALA A 8 -19.30 -13.66 4.87
C ALA A 8 -18.89 -14.97 5.54
N ILE A 9 -19.82 -15.93 5.67
CA ILE A 9 -19.54 -17.25 6.23
C ILE A 9 -18.53 -18.00 5.36
N LEU A 10 -18.70 -17.98 4.04
CA LEU A 10 -17.75 -18.62 3.11
C LEU A 10 -16.35 -18.03 3.31
N LYS A 11 -16.20 -16.70 3.22
CA LYS A 11 -14.91 -16.02 3.40
C LYS A 11 -14.24 -16.31 4.76
N ALA A 12 -15.03 -16.55 5.81
CA ALA A 12 -14.49 -16.83 7.15
C ALA A 12 -14.05 -18.28 7.34
N LEU A 13 -14.62 -19.23 6.58
CA LEU A 13 -14.43 -20.67 6.78
C LEU A 13 -13.71 -21.37 5.62
N SER A 14 -13.36 -20.65 4.55
CA SER A 14 -12.62 -21.17 3.40
C SER A 14 -11.34 -20.37 3.15
N GLU A 15 -10.35 -21.03 2.56
CA GLU A 15 -9.14 -20.40 2.03
C GLU A 15 -9.09 -20.52 0.51
N HIS A 16 -8.29 -19.67 -0.13
CA HIS A 16 -8.02 -19.76 -1.55
C HIS A 16 -6.94 -20.80 -1.81
N ASP A 17 -7.23 -21.73 -2.72
CA ASP A 17 -6.27 -22.72 -3.23
C ASP A 17 -5.79 -22.27 -4.62
N GLU A 18 -4.50 -21.99 -4.74
CA GLU A 18 -3.86 -21.54 -5.98
C GLU A 18 -3.73 -22.67 -7.03
N THR A 19 -3.87 -23.93 -6.61
CA THR A 19 -3.74 -25.11 -7.48
C THR A 19 -5.07 -25.63 -8.00
N ALA A 20 -6.18 -25.03 -7.56
CA ALA A 20 -7.52 -25.45 -7.95
C ALA A 20 -7.82 -25.11 -9.42
N ASP A 21 -8.73 -25.89 -10.01
CA ASP A 21 -9.23 -25.62 -11.36
C ASP A 21 -9.93 -24.26 -11.43
N ILE A 22 -9.81 -23.60 -12.59
CA ILE A 22 -10.47 -22.33 -12.85
C ILE A 22 -11.99 -22.51 -12.77
N ILE A 23 -12.63 -21.73 -11.89
CA ILE A 23 -14.08 -21.66 -11.78
C ILE A 23 -14.60 -20.65 -12.80
N TYR A 24 -15.66 -21.00 -13.51
CA TYR A 24 -16.29 -20.15 -14.52
C TYR A 24 -17.63 -19.62 -14.03
N ASP A 25 -17.93 -18.38 -14.40
CA ASP A 25 -19.23 -17.78 -14.18
C ASP A 25 -20.31 -18.38 -15.11
N LYS A 26 -21.57 -17.96 -14.92
CA LYS A 26 -22.70 -18.39 -15.74
C LYS A 26 -22.60 -18.02 -17.23
N HIS A 27 -21.65 -17.17 -17.59
CA HIS A 27 -21.39 -16.70 -18.95
C HIS A 27 -20.17 -17.40 -19.57
N GLY A 28 -19.51 -18.29 -18.83
CA GLY A 28 -18.32 -19.01 -19.28
C GLY A 28 -17.02 -18.21 -19.15
N ASN A 29 -17.02 -17.09 -18.41
CA ASN A 29 -15.78 -16.36 -18.12
C ASN A 29 -15.15 -16.87 -16.83
N PRO A 30 -13.81 -16.96 -16.73
CA PRO A 30 -13.13 -17.22 -15.46
C PRO A 30 -13.59 -16.24 -14.38
N GLU A 31 -13.95 -16.76 -13.20
CA GLU A 31 -14.36 -15.91 -12.08
C GLU A 31 -13.15 -15.11 -11.56
N PRO A 32 -13.19 -13.77 -11.60
CA PRO A 32 -12.04 -12.97 -11.21
C PRO A 32 -11.84 -13.01 -9.71
N ASN A 33 -10.61 -13.29 -9.26
CA ASN A 33 -10.24 -13.17 -7.85
C ASN A 33 -10.01 -11.69 -7.48
N PRO A 34 -10.85 -11.07 -6.63
CA PRO A 34 -10.67 -9.67 -6.25
C PRO A 34 -9.39 -9.40 -5.44
N ASP A 35 -8.87 -10.42 -4.76
CA ASP A 35 -7.67 -10.30 -3.92
C ASP A 35 -6.38 -10.22 -4.77
N LEU A 36 -6.44 -10.61 -6.05
CA LEU A 36 -5.33 -10.51 -7.02
C LEU A 36 -5.38 -9.24 -7.88
N ARG A 37 -6.24 -8.28 -7.56
CA ARG A 37 -6.35 -7.05 -8.36
C ARG A 37 -5.16 -6.14 -8.10
N ASP A 38 -4.51 -5.72 -9.18
CA ASP A 38 -3.41 -4.75 -9.14
C ASP A 38 -3.60 -3.59 -10.12
N TYR A 39 -2.75 -2.58 -10.03
CA TYR A 39 -2.74 -1.39 -10.89
C TYR A 39 -1.32 -1.06 -11.35
N GLU A 40 -1.20 -0.80 -12.65
CA GLU A 40 0.05 -0.34 -13.27
C GLU A 40 0.00 1.15 -13.59
N ASN A 41 1.07 1.87 -13.25
CA ASN A 41 1.23 3.28 -13.62
C ASN A 41 1.95 3.38 -14.96
N VAL A 42 1.19 3.60 -16.03
CA VAL A 42 1.74 3.76 -17.37
C VAL A 42 2.04 5.24 -17.64
N PRO A 43 3.26 5.59 -18.12
CA PRO A 43 3.56 6.95 -18.56
C PRO A 43 2.55 7.46 -19.60
N LEU A 44 2.09 8.70 -19.44
CA LEU A 44 1.04 9.28 -20.30
C LEU A 44 1.38 9.28 -21.80
N ASN A 45 2.66 9.28 -22.15
CA ASN A 45 3.14 9.28 -23.53
C ASN A 45 3.32 7.87 -24.12
N LYS A 46 2.94 6.81 -23.41
CA LYS A 46 2.99 5.43 -23.87
C LYS A 46 1.58 4.89 -24.07
N ASP A 47 1.43 3.99 -25.04
CA ASP A 47 0.19 3.24 -25.20
C ASP A 47 0.04 2.20 -24.07
N VAL A 48 -1.15 2.14 -23.48
CA VAL A 48 -1.44 1.26 -22.33
C VAL A 48 -1.44 -0.21 -22.75
N HIS A 49 -1.95 -0.54 -23.92
CA HIS A 49 -2.02 -1.92 -24.39
C HIS A 49 -0.64 -2.44 -24.78
N GLU A 50 0.16 -1.63 -25.46
CA GLU A 50 1.55 -1.99 -25.79
C GLU A 50 2.38 -2.20 -24.52
N TYR A 51 2.21 -1.35 -23.50
CA TYR A 51 2.84 -1.53 -22.21
C TYR A 51 2.39 -2.84 -21.54
N PHE A 52 1.08 -3.12 -21.54
CA PHE A 52 0.52 -4.32 -20.93
C PHE A 52 1.03 -5.61 -21.58
N GLU A 53 1.10 -5.67 -22.91
CA GLU A 53 1.64 -6.83 -23.64
C GLU A 53 3.14 -7.03 -23.39
N ARG A 54 3.90 -5.95 -23.22
CA ARG A 54 5.36 -6.03 -23.01
C ARG A 54 5.75 -6.32 -21.57
N GLU A 55 5.09 -5.70 -20.61
CA GLU A 55 5.52 -5.69 -19.20
C GLU A 55 4.64 -6.56 -18.30
N VAL A 56 3.35 -6.78 -18.62
CA VAL A 56 2.42 -7.50 -17.72
C VAL A 56 2.20 -8.93 -18.19
N LYS A 57 1.75 -9.10 -19.45
CA LYS A 57 1.40 -10.42 -20.02
C LYS A 57 2.50 -11.48 -19.93
N PRO A 58 3.80 -11.18 -20.09
CA PRO A 58 4.85 -12.19 -19.98
C PRO A 58 5.01 -12.76 -18.57
N HIS A 59 4.60 -12.01 -17.55
CA HIS A 59 4.66 -12.43 -16.14
C HIS A 59 3.33 -12.99 -15.64
N LEU A 60 2.22 -12.45 -16.16
CA LEU A 60 0.86 -12.85 -15.79
C LEU A 60 0.03 -13.11 -17.05
N PRO A 61 0.10 -14.33 -17.63
CA PRO A 61 -0.59 -14.66 -18.88
C PRO A 61 -2.11 -14.50 -18.80
N ASP A 62 -2.70 -14.78 -17.63
CA ASP A 62 -4.15 -14.71 -17.40
C ASP A 62 -4.65 -13.29 -17.04
N ALA A 63 -3.74 -12.32 -16.97
CA ALA A 63 -4.12 -10.93 -16.70
C ALA A 63 -4.96 -10.35 -17.85
N TRP A 64 -5.84 -9.42 -17.49
CA TRP A 64 -6.65 -8.64 -18.43
C TRP A 64 -6.91 -7.24 -17.86
N ILE A 65 -7.17 -6.28 -18.74
CA ILE A 65 -7.40 -4.88 -18.37
C ILE A 65 -8.90 -4.65 -18.14
N ASP A 66 -9.26 -4.13 -16.96
CA ASP A 66 -10.61 -3.60 -16.71
C ASP A 66 -10.68 -2.14 -17.15
N GLU A 67 -11.06 -1.91 -18.42
CA GLU A 67 -11.14 -0.58 -19.04
C GLU A 67 -12.00 0.44 -18.27
N LYS A 68 -12.98 -0.04 -17.49
CA LYS A 68 -13.84 0.85 -16.70
C LYS A 68 -13.12 1.46 -15.50
N LYS A 69 -11.98 0.88 -15.11
CA LYS A 69 -11.16 1.35 -13.98
C LYS A 69 -9.89 2.07 -14.42
N THR A 70 -9.60 2.10 -15.73
CA THR A 70 -8.50 2.89 -16.30
C THR A 70 -8.78 4.38 -16.08
N LYS A 71 -7.79 5.12 -15.55
CA LYS A 71 -7.91 6.55 -15.26
C LYS A 71 -6.64 7.27 -15.72
N VAL A 72 -6.82 8.44 -16.31
CA VAL A 72 -5.72 9.37 -16.59
C VAL A 72 -5.52 10.26 -15.37
N GLY A 73 -4.31 10.25 -14.82
CA GLY A 73 -3.92 11.04 -13.65
C GLY A 73 -2.57 11.69 -13.84
N TYR A 74 -2.30 12.70 -13.02
CA TYR A 74 -1.00 13.36 -12.93
C TYR A 74 -0.47 13.20 -11.51
N GLU A 75 0.79 12.82 -11.38
CA GLU A 75 1.46 12.72 -10.10
C GLU A 75 2.34 13.95 -9.86
N ILE A 76 2.22 14.56 -8.68
CA ILE A 76 3.16 15.56 -8.19
C ILE A 76 3.94 14.92 -7.04
N SER A 77 5.22 14.63 -7.26
CA SER A 77 6.08 14.11 -6.20
C SER A 77 6.33 15.19 -5.15
N PHE A 78 5.60 15.09 -4.03
CA PHE A 78 5.70 16.08 -2.97
C PHE A 78 7.11 16.17 -2.40
N THR A 79 7.75 15.02 -2.18
CA THR A 79 9.12 14.94 -1.71
C THR A 79 10.10 15.59 -2.69
N LYS A 80 9.91 15.44 -4.00
CA LYS A 80 10.83 16.04 -4.97
C LYS A 80 10.73 17.57 -4.98
N TYR A 81 9.52 18.11 -4.95
CA TYR A 81 9.30 19.54 -5.19
C TYR A 81 9.16 20.39 -3.92
N PHE A 82 8.71 19.79 -2.82
CA PHE A 82 8.40 20.51 -1.57
C PHE A 82 9.23 20.06 -0.38
N TYR A 83 10.12 19.07 -0.54
CA TYR A 83 11.03 18.72 0.55
C TYR A 83 11.98 19.87 0.85
N LYS A 84 11.85 20.40 2.06
CA LYS A 84 12.81 21.33 2.64
C LYS A 84 13.72 20.53 3.54
N TYR A 85 15.00 20.46 3.19
CA TYR A 85 16.00 19.85 4.04
C TYR A 85 15.96 20.51 5.42
N LYS A 86 15.72 19.70 6.45
CA LYS A 86 15.82 20.13 7.84
C LYS A 86 17.17 19.61 8.35
N PRO A 87 18.15 20.49 8.60
CA PRO A 87 19.40 20.06 9.20
C PRO A 87 19.12 19.40 10.55
N LEU A 88 19.97 18.44 10.92
CA LEU A 88 19.95 17.86 12.26
C LEU A 88 20.32 18.96 13.28
N ARG A 89 19.76 18.87 14.49
CA ARG A 89 20.17 19.73 15.61
C ARG A 89 21.65 19.53 15.90
N SER A 90 22.31 20.59 16.37
CA SER A 90 23.75 20.55 16.69
C SER A 90 24.04 19.61 17.86
N LEU A 91 25.28 19.14 17.97
CA LEU A 91 25.71 18.31 19.10
C LEU A 91 25.66 19.10 20.42
N GLU A 92 25.98 20.39 20.37
CA GLU A 92 25.90 21.31 21.49
C GLU A 92 24.48 21.45 22.03
N GLU A 93 23.47 21.57 21.14
CA GLU A 93 22.06 21.59 21.53
C GLU A 93 21.64 20.25 22.14
N ILE A 94 22.03 19.12 21.53
CA ILE A 94 21.77 17.78 22.08
C ILE A 94 22.32 17.69 23.51
N ARG A 95 23.57 18.11 23.71
CA ARG A 95 24.24 18.06 25.02
C ARG A 95 23.54 18.95 26.05
N LYS A 96 23.14 20.16 25.65
CA LYS A 96 22.42 21.10 26.52
C LYS A 96 21.08 20.53 26.96
N ASP A 97 20.33 19.92 26.05
CA ASP A 97 19.03 19.29 26.35
C ASP A 97 19.22 18.12 27.33
N ILE A 98 20.24 17.27 27.13
CA ILE A 98 20.55 16.15 28.04
C ILE A 98 20.84 16.66 29.45
N LEU A 99 21.73 17.64 29.61
CA LEU A 99 22.07 18.20 30.93
C LEU A 99 20.87 18.88 31.61
N ALA A 100 19.99 19.52 30.83
CA ALA A 100 18.78 20.12 31.35
C ALA A 100 17.81 19.04 31.90
N LEU A 101 17.62 17.96 31.15
CA LEU A 101 16.80 16.81 31.56
C LEU A 101 17.36 16.11 32.81
N GLU A 102 18.68 15.94 32.90
CA GLU A 102 19.36 15.39 34.09
C GLU A 102 19.06 16.24 35.34
N LYS A 103 19.16 17.57 35.21
CA LYS A 103 18.87 18.49 36.31
C LYS A 103 17.39 18.46 36.72
N GLU A 104 16.47 18.35 35.77
CA GLU A 104 15.04 18.23 36.04
C GLU A 104 14.71 16.93 36.78
N THR A 105 15.29 15.81 36.34
CA THR A 105 15.09 14.50 37.00
C THR A 105 15.67 14.44 38.39
N GLU A 106 16.84 15.05 38.62
CA GLU A 106 17.43 15.15 39.96
C GLU A 106 16.54 15.99 40.91
N GLY A 107 15.94 17.07 40.40
CA GLY A 107 14.94 17.86 41.13
C GLY A 107 13.70 17.06 41.51
N LEU A 108 13.13 16.28 40.58
CA LEU A 108 11.99 15.40 40.84
C LEU A 108 12.30 14.31 41.87
N LEU A 109 13.49 13.71 41.81
CA LEU A 109 13.93 12.71 42.79
C LEU A 109 14.06 13.29 44.20
N GLN A 110 14.57 14.51 44.33
CA GLN A 110 14.64 15.22 45.62
C GLN A 110 13.27 15.59 46.17
N GLU A 111 12.29 15.85 45.32
CA GLU A 111 10.91 16.14 45.72
C GLU A 111 10.16 14.90 46.22
N VAL A 112 10.44 13.72 45.64
CA VAL A 112 9.86 12.41 46.06
C VAL A 112 10.53 11.86 47.32
N LEU A 113 11.81 12.17 47.56
CA LEU A 113 12.56 11.75 48.75
C LEU A 113 12.32 12.64 49.99
N LYS A 114 11.52 13.70 49.85
CA LYS A 114 11.00 14.53 50.95
C LYS A 114 9.70 13.95 51.52
#